data_AF-A0A1F9ZKG1-F1
#
_entry.id   AF-A0A1F9ZKG1-F1
#
_cell.length_a   1.000
_cell.length_b   1.000
_cell.length_c   1.000
_cell.angle_alpha   90.00
_cell.angle_beta   90.00
_cell.angle_gamma   90.00
#
_symmetry.space_group_name_H-M   'P 1'
#
loop_
_entity.id
_entity.type
_entity.pdbx_description
1 polymer ?
#
loop_
_entity_poly.entity_id
_entity_poly.type
_entity_poly.pdbx_seq_one_letter_code
_entity_poly.pdbx_strand_id
1 'polypeptide(L)'
;MVALSSAIVVGLLLVPGSVSAGTLTAVAEDPEGDLGFGVDPKTGGIMNLWADNTPVAKAEYLDIVSTWLSLKKGTYTFGMELAAALPEEGSALPGGIKLAEWAVWIDPSPYNYITNPVAPLFLIALRYDGSSYSAFIMDYGTMLTTSVAFSVDGSKVQLQFTSASIGDLAFEWWSPLVRVWWGILGSAGCWFVDAVNLEPVDGYIYIDLPWPPQ
;
A
#
# COMPACT_ATOMS: atom_id res chain seq x y z
N MET A 1 16.40 39.36 54.61
CA MET A 1 15.10 38.66 54.41
C MET A 1 14.49 39.25 53.15
N VAL A 2 14.26 38.57 52.03
CA VAL A 2 14.35 37.17 51.61
C VAL A 2 14.79 37.23 50.13
N ALA A 3 15.74 36.39 49.73
CA ALA A 3 16.06 36.16 48.33
C ALA A 3 14.97 35.29 47.69
N LEU A 4 14.56 35.60 46.45
CA LEU A 4 13.95 34.59 45.60
C LEU A 4 14.50 34.68 44.17
N SER A 5 15.08 33.57 43.78
CA SER A 5 15.75 33.28 42.53
C SER A 5 14.75 32.88 41.42
N SER A 6 15.20 33.09 40.18
CA SER A 6 15.00 32.26 38.98
C SER A 6 13.59 31.84 38.55
N ALA A 7 13.24 32.20 37.31
CA ALA A 7 13.34 31.26 36.18
C ALA A 7 13.13 32.01 34.86
N ILE A 8 14.16 31.99 34.01
CA ILE A 8 14.03 32.33 32.58
C ILE A 8 13.35 31.12 31.94
N VAL A 9 12.08 31.26 31.57
CA VAL A 9 11.42 30.29 30.69
C VAL A 9 11.85 30.62 29.26
N VAL A 10 12.85 29.87 28.77
CA VAL A 10 13.10 29.76 27.34
C VAL A 10 11.93 28.95 26.77
N GLY A 11 10.91 29.66 26.29
CA GLY A 11 9.91 29.04 25.43
C GLY A 11 10.59 28.66 24.12
N LEU A 12 10.94 27.38 24.01
CA LEU A 12 11.36 26.77 22.74
C LEU A 12 10.18 26.98 21.78
N LEU A 13 10.33 27.92 20.85
CA LEU A 13 9.55 27.94 19.62
C LEU A 13 9.79 26.59 18.96
N LEU A 14 8.84 25.67 19.11
CA LEU A 14 8.69 24.56 18.19
C LEU A 14 8.35 25.19 16.85
N VAL A 15 9.40 25.54 16.11
CA VAL A 15 9.30 25.82 14.68
C VAL A 15 8.62 24.58 14.10
N PRO A 16 7.45 24.67 13.46
CA PRO A 16 6.99 23.59 12.62
C PRO A 16 8.10 23.41 11.60
N GLY A 17 8.90 22.34 11.79
CA GLY A 17 10.02 22.08 10.93
C GLY A 17 9.49 22.06 9.52
N SER A 18 9.93 23.02 8.71
CA SER A 18 9.63 23.07 7.30
C SER A 18 10.06 21.72 6.74
N VAL A 19 9.07 20.84 6.54
CA VAL A 19 9.26 19.59 5.82
C VAL A 19 9.57 20.05 4.41
N SER A 20 10.86 20.22 4.09
CA SER A 20 11.31 20.35 2.73
C SER A 20 10.81 19.10 2.03
N ALA A 21 9.72 19.26 1.27
CA ALA A 21 9.13 18.23 0.46
C ALA A 21 10.26 17.51 -0.28
N GLY A 22 10.32 16.18 -0.18
CA GLY A 22 11.06 15.42 -1.17
C GLY A 22 10.45 15.72 -2.55
N THR A 23 11.16 15.41 -3.63
CA THR A 23 10.52 15.45 -4.93
C THR A 23 9.35 14.46 -4.88
N LEU A 24 8.14 14.99 -5.01
CA LEU A 24 6.92 14.20 -5.12
C LEU A 24 7.01 13.48 -6.46
N THR A 25 7.07 12.14 -6.45
CA THR A 25 7.31 11.37 -7.66
C THR A 25 6.00 11.05 -8.37
N ALA A 26 4.93 10.74 -7.63
CA ALA A 26 3.58 10.54 -8.15
C ALA A 26 2.52 10.61 -7.04
N VAL A 27 1.30 11.05 -7.39
CA VAL A 27 0.07 10.96 -6.59
C VAL A 27 -1.02 10.41 -7.47
N ALA A 28 -1.83 9.50 -6.96
CA ALA A 28 -3.03 9.02 -7.61
C ALA A 28 -4.18 9.00 -6.61
N GLU A 29 -5.33 9.51 -7.03
CA GLU A 29 -6.58 9.53 -6.27
C GLU A 29 -7.46 8.38 -6.76
N ASP A 30 -8.27 7.84 -5.87
CA ASP A 30 -9.15 6.70 -6.11
C ASP A 30 -10.54 6.99 -5.51
N PRO A 31 -11.65 6.70 -6.22
CA PRO A 31 -12.99 6.96 -5.70
C PRO A 31 -13.35 6.06 -4.50
N GLU A 32 -13.77 6.67 -3.40
CA GLU A 32 -14.32 5.90 -2.26
C GLU A 32 -15.49 4.99 -2.68
N GLY A 33 -15.47 3.74 -2.19
CA GLY A 33 -16.48 2.72 -2.38
C GLY A 33 -16.35 1.93 -3.68
N ASP A 34 -15.18 1.95 -4.32
CA ASP A 34 -14.94 1.29 -5.60
C ASP A 34 -14.23 -0.08 -5.49
N LEU A 35 -14.16 -0.63 -4.27
CA LEU A 35 -13.74 -2.00 -3.97
C LEU A 35 -14.05 -3.02 -5.07
N GLY A 36 -13.00 -3.44 -5.74
CA GLY A 36 -13.13 -4.43 -6.79
C GLY A 36 -11.83 -4.65 -7.53
N PHE A 37 -11.02 -5.61 -7.09
CA PHE A 37 -9.91 -6.05 -7.93
C PHE A 37 -10.33 -7.18 -8.87
N GLY A 38 -10.84 -6.81 -10.04
CA GLY A 38 -11.04 -7.67 -11.19
C GLY A 38 -11.14 -6.81 -12.44
N VAL A 39 -10.68 -7.29 -13.59
CA VAL A 39 -10.88 -6.60 -14.87
C VAL A 39 -11.95 -7.36 -15.65
N ASP A 40 -12.99 -6.65 -16.10
CA ASP A 40 -14.05 -7.23 -16.92
C ASP A 40 -13.43 -7.63 -18.26
N PRO A 41 -13.42 -8.94 -18.60
CA PRO A 41 -12.67 -9.47 -19.72
C PRO A 41 -13.27 -9.16 -21.10
N LYS A 42 -14.30 -8.31 -21.17
CA LYS A 42 -14.93 -7.85 -22.41
C LYS A 42 -14.75 -6.35 -22.62
N THR A 43 -14.55 -5.61 -21.55
CA THR A 43 -14.55 -4.16 -21.56
C THR A 43 -13.24 -3.57 -21.03
N GLY A 44 -12.39 -4.36 -20.40
CA GLY A 44 -11.17 -3.89 -19.73
C GLY A 44 -11.43 -2.99 -18.51
N GLY A 45 -12.70 -2.83 -18.10
CA GLY A 45 -13.08 -2.00 -16.95
C GLY A 45 -12.89 -2.72 -15.62
N ILE A 46 -12.78 -1.98 -14.52
CA ILE A 46 -12.75 -2.58 -13.19
C ILE A 46 -14.11 -3.23 -12.87
N MET A 47 -14.07 -4.45 -12.33
CA MET A 47 -15.22 -5.18 -11.80
C MET A 47 -15.33 -4.98 -10.30
N ASN A 48 -16.47 -4.45 -9.86
CA ASN A 48 -16.83 -4.43 -8.45
C ASN A 48 -17.21 -5.86 -8.03
N LEU A 49 -16.23 -6.61 -7.53
CA LEU A 49 -16.39 -8.01 -7.12
C LEU A 49 -17.11 -8.14 -5.77
N TRP A 50 -17.13 -7.08 -4.98
CA TRP A 50 -17.65 -7.07 -3.62
C TRP A 50 -18.98 -6.33 -3.58
N ALA A 51 -20.07 -7.08 -3.37
CA ALA A 51 -21.36 -6.44 -3.08
C ALA A 51 -21.27 -5.66 -1.75
N ASP A 52 -21.95 -4.51 -1.69
CA ASP A 52 -21.96 -3.55 -0.56
C ASP A 52 -22.25 -4.17 0.82
N ASN A 53 -22.87 -5.35 0.83
CA ASN A 53 -23.26 -6.03 2.07
C ASN A 53 -22.22 -7.03 2.60
N THR A 54 -21.15 -7.32 1.86
CA THR A 54 -20.12 -8.28 2.27
C THR A 54 -19.26 -7.74 3.43
N PRO A 55 -18.66 -8.62 4.26
CA PRO A 55 -17.76 -8.17 5.33
C PRO A 55 -16.54 -7.40 4.81
N VAL A 56 -16.10 -7.68 3.57
CA VAL A 56 -15.02 -6.95 2.89
C VAL A 56 -15.49 -5.56 2.50
N ALA A 57 -16.66 -5.45 1.84
CA ALA A 57 -17.21 -4.16 1.43
C ALA A 57 -17.53 -3.21 2.61
N LYS A 58 -17.78 -3.76 3.79
CA LYS A 58 -18.02 -2.99 5.03
C LYS A 58 -16.75 -2.59 5.78
N ALA A 59 -15.60 -3.12 5.37
CA ALA A 59 -14.32 -2.79 5.96
C ALA A 59 -13.68 -1.67 5.14
N GLU A 60 -14.16 -0.44 5.32
CA GLU A 60 -13.75 0.76 4.57
C GLU A 60 -12.24 1.04 4.65
N TYR A 61 -11.50 0.47 5.61
CA TYR A 61 -10.04 0.52 5.60
C TYR A 61 -9.40 -0.37 4.51
N LEU A 62 -10.17 -1.13 3.75
CA LEU A 62 -9.68 -1.90 2.60
C LEU A 62 -9.81 -1.13 1.28
N ASP A 63 -10.44 0.05 1.33
CA ASP A 63 -10.74 0.93 0.21
C ASP A 63 -9.71 2.06 0.19
N ILE A 64 -8.90 2.11 -0.85
CA ILE A 64 -7.89 3.12 -1.09
C ILE A 64 -8.61 4.37 -1.58
N VAL A 65 -8.19 5.55 -1.10
CA VAL A 65 -8.69 6.84 -1.62
C VAL A 65 -7.58 7.68 -2.21
N SER A 66 -6.35 7.50 -1.76
CA SER A 66 -5.19 8.12 -2.41
C SER A 66 -3.90 7.36 -2.13
N THR A 67 -2.94 7.50 -3.04
CA THR A 67 -1.59 6.98 -2.86
C THR A 67 -0.56 7.96 -3.34
N TRP A 68 0.63 7.89 -2.74
CA TRP A 68 1.76 8.71 -3.16
C TRP A 68 3.07 7.97 -2.98
N LEU A 69 4.02 8.31 -3.84
CA LEU A 69 5.39 7.83 -3.75
C LEU A 69 6.34 9.01 -3.87
N SER A 70 7.29 9.10 -2.96
CA SER A 70 8.29 10.17 -2.94
C SER A 70 9.68 9.60 -2.71
N LEU A 71 10.70 10.30 -3.22
CA LEU A 71 12.10 9.96 -3.03
C LEU A 71 12.85 11.14 -2.41
N LYS A 72 13.55 10.90 -1.30
CA LYS A 72 14.41 11.89 -0.66
C LYS A 72 15.70 11.26 -0.18
N LYS A 73 16.83 11.73 -0.72
CA LYS A 73 18.18 11.29 -0.32
C LYS A 73 18.34 9.75 -0.32
N GLY A 74 17.82 9.07 -1.33
CA GLY A 74 17.91 7.60 -1.47
C GLY A 74 16.91 6.80 -0.61
N THR A 75 15.99 7.48 0.09
CA THR A 75 14.88 6.84 0.80
C THR A 75 13.57 7.11 0.08
N TYR A 76 12.89 6.03 -0.30
CA TYR A 76 11.52 6.06 -0.79
C TYR A 76 10.55 6.12 0.39
N THR A 77 9.49 6.90 0.23
CA THR A 77 8.32 6.88 1.12
C THR A 77 7.10 6.64 0.26
N PHE A 78 6.55 5.43 0.38
CA PHE A 78 5.23 5.08 -0.14
C PHE A 78 4.22 5.45 0.93
N GLY A 79 3.12 6.08 0.55
CA GLY A 79 1.99 6.27 1.42
C GLY A 79 0.68 5.99 0.72
N MET A 80 -0.30 5.63 1.55
CA MET A 80 -1.63 5.23 1.15
C MET A 80 -2.60 5.81 2.17
N GLU A 81 -3.67 6.43 1.70
CA GLU A 81 -4.81 6.85 2.49
C GLU A 81 -6.00 5.98 2.13
N LEU A 82 -6.77 5.63 3.14
CA LEU A 82 -7.92 4.73 3.04
C LEU A 82 -9.21 5.47 3.40
N ALA A 83 -10.36 4.93 3.01
CA ALA A 83 -11.66 5.53 3.30
C ALA A 83 -11.96 5.57 4.81
N ALA A 84 -11.40 4.63 5.59
CA ALA A 84 -11.52 4.62 7.05
C ALA A 84 -10.20 4.33 7.77
N ALA A 85 -10.22 4.53 9.09
CA ALA A 85 -9.08 4.24 9.95
C ALA A 85 -8.73 2.74 9.94
N LEU A 86 -7.43 2.44 9.93
CA LEU A 86 -6.93 1.07 10.04
C LEU A 86 -7.34 0.44 11.39
N PRO A 87 -7.48 -0.90 11.46
CA PRO A 87 -7.79 -1.60 12.71
C PRO A 87 -6.81 -1.28 13.86
N GLU A 88 -7.30 -1.13 15.08
CA GLU A 88 -6.42 -1.09 16.24
C GLU A 88 -5.75 -2.47 16.46
N GLU A 89 -4.51 -2.50 16.96
CA GLU A 89 -3.85 -3.77 17.28
C GLU A 89 -4.67 -4.60 18.28
N GLY A 90 -4.83 -5.90 18.00
CA GLY A 90 -5.69 -6.82 18.73
C GLY A 90 -7.15 -6.86 18.26
N SER A 91 -7.55 -6.02 17.31
CA SER A 91 -8.89 -6.07 16.69
C SER A 91 -9.01 -7.23 15.71
N ALA A 92 -10.11 -7.99 15.82
CA ALA A 92 -10.38 -9.05 14.87
C ALA A 92 -10.69 -8.51 13.47
N LEU A 93 -10.13 -9.13 12.44
CA LEU A 93 -10.50 -8.86 11.06
C LEU A 93 -11.89 -9.47 10.73
N PRO A 94 -12.71 -8.80 9.92
CA PRO A 94 -14.08 -9.21 9.64
C PRO A 94 -14.14 -10.44 8.72
N GLY A 95 -15.30 -11.09 8.68
CA GLY A 95 -15.59 -12.13 7.68
C GLY A 95 -14.68 -13.36 7.75
N GLY A 96 -13.96 -13.59 8.85
CA GLY A 96 -13.01 -14.69 8.98
C GLY A 96 -11.65 -14.46 8.30
N ILE A 97 -11.39 -13.23 7.82
CA ILE A 97 -10.08 -12.82 7.34
C ILE A 97 -9.04 -13.06 8.44
N LYS A 98 -7.89 -13.59 8.04
CA LYS A 98 -6.74 -13.89 8.91
C LYS A 98 -5.63 -12.87 8.77
N LEU A 99 -5.58 -12.19 7.64
CA LEU A 99 -4.51 -11.27 7.30
C LEU A 99 -5.02 -10.23 6.29
N ALA A 100 -4.63 -8.98 6.48
CA ALA A 100 -4.82 -7.88 5.53
C ALA A 100 -3.46 -7.27 5.21
N GLU A 101 -3.26 -6.88 3.95
CA GLU A 101 -2.07 -6.16 3.51
C GLU A 101 -2.42 -4.93 2.67
N TRP A 102 -1.76 -3.83 3.00
CA TRP A 102 -1.75 -2.59 2.25
C TRP A 102 -0.37 -2.44 1.65
N ALA A 103 -0.30 -2.46 0.33
CA ALA A 103 0.96 -2.73 -0.34
C ALA A 103 1.15 -1.89 -1.59
N VAL A 104 2.41 -1.89 -2.05
CA VAL A 104 2.81 -1.46 -3.37
C VAL A 104 3.67 -2.55 -4.01
N TRP A 105 3.33 -2.88 -5.25
CA TRP A 105 4.22 -3.60 -6.15
C TRP A 105 5.10 -2.64 -6.91
N ILE A 106 6.37 -3.02 -7.11
CA ILE A 106 7.35 -2.23 -7.85
C ILE A 106 8.10 -3.16 -8.79
N ASP A 107 8.27 -2.73 -10.05
CA ASP A 107 9.09 -3.43 -11.03
C ASP A 107 10.06 -2.47 -11.74
N PRO A 108 11.35 -2.84 -11.88
CA PRO A 108 12.32 -2.05 -12.63
C PRO A 108 12.00 -1.88 -14.11
N SER A 109 11.17 -2.74 -14.70
CA SER A 109 10.77 -2.67 -16.10
C SER A 109 9.26 -2.37 -16.20
N PRO A 110 8.79 -1.82 -17.34
CA PRO A 110 7.36 -1.71 -17.59
C PRO A 110 6.75 -3.09 -17.47
N TYR A 111 5.82 -3.25 -16.53
CA TYR A 111 5.22 -4.53 -16.28
C TYR A 111 4.13 -4.79 -17.33
N ASN A 112 4.26 -5.91 -18.05
CA ASN A 112 3.24 -6.40 -18.97
C ASN A 112 2.91 -7.84 -18.63
N TYR A 113 1.76 -8.06 -18.02
CA TYR A 113 1.31 -9.37 -17.55
C TYR A 113 1.06 -10.37 -18.71
N ILE A 114 0.88 -9.92 -19.98
CA ILE A 114 0.76 -10.80 -21.17
C ILE A 114 2.12 -11.40 -21.51
N THR A 115 3.14 -10.55 -21.61
CA THR A 115 4.46 -10.93 -22.10
C THR A 115 5.41 -11.37 -20.99
N ASN A 116 5.09 -11.01 -19.75
CA ASN A 116 5.84 -11.35 -18.55
C ASN A 116 4.88 -11.67 -17.39
N PRO A 117 4.34 -12.90 -17.33
CA PRO A 117 3.36 -13.31 -16.31
C PRO A 117 4.02 -13.56 -14.93
N VAL A 118 5.27 -13.15 -14.73
CA VAL A 118 5.98 -13.28 -13.46
C VAL A 118 5.45 -12.22 -12.50
N ALA A 119 5.42 -12.51 -11.19
CA ALA A 119 5.09 -11.50 -10.19
C ALA A 119 6.05 -10.29 -10.32
N PRO A 120 5.57 -9.05 -10.07
CA PRO A 120 6.44 -7.89 -10.01
C PRO A 120 7.64 -8.13 -9.09
N LEU A 121 8.80 -7.58 -9.42
CA LEU A 121 10.04 -7.93 -8.72
C LEU A 121 9.98 -7.70 -7.20
N PHE A 122 9.34 -6.62 -6.77
CA PHE A 122 9.24 -6.27 -5.35
C PHE A 122 7.79 -6.07 -4.90
N LEU A 123 7.52 -6.50 -3.67
CA LEU A 123 6.34 -6.15 -2.90
C LEU A 123 6.77 -5.46 -1.61
N ILE A 124 6.25 -4.28 -1.36
CA ILE A 124 6.45 -3.56 -0.10
C ILE A 124 5.08 -3.43 0.57
N ALA A 125 4.92 -3.98 1.76
CA ALA A 125 3.61 -4.12 2.38
C ALA A 125 3.64 -3.81 3.87
N LEU A 126 2.58 -3.16 4.34
CA LEU A 126 2.11 -3.24 5.71
C LEU A 126 1.18 -4.44 5.82
N ARG A 127 1.41 -5.30 6.81
CA ARG A 127 0.62 -6.48 7.12
C ARG A 127 0.01 -6.36 8.50
N TYR A 128 -1.25 -6.77 8.60
CA TYR A 128 -1.96 -6.94 9.86
C TYR A 128 -2.59 -8.32 9.94
N ASP A 129 -2.37 -9.02 11.06
CA ASP A 129 -2.83 -10.40 11.29
C ASP A 129 -3.95 -10.51 12.35
N GLY A 130 -4.52 -9.38 12.76
CA GLY A 130 -5.48 -9.31 13.86
C GLY A 130 -4.84 -9.17 15.25
N SER A 131 -3.51 -9.26 15.35
CA SER A 131 -2.77 -9.00 16.59
C SER A 131 -1.92 -7.76 16.46
N SER A 132 -1.05 -7.69 15.44
CA SER A 132 -0.05 -6.63 15.33
C SER A 132 0.26 -6.26 13.89
N TYR A 133 0.81 -5.07 13.71
CA TYR A 133 1.34 -4.63 12.43
C TYR A 133 2.79 -5.09 12.22
N SER A 134 3.10 -5.47 10.99
CA SER A 134 4.48 -5.69 10.54
C SER A 134 4.61 -5.18 9.12
N ALA A 135 5.76 -4.59 8.78
CA ALA A 135 6.01 -4.13 7.42
C ALA A 135 7.28 -4.72 6.85
N PHE A 136 7.25 -5.05 5.55
CA PHE A 136 8.36 -5.72 4.88
C PHE A 136 8.47 -5.35 3.40
N ILE A 137 9.66 -5.61 2.85
CA ILE A 137 9.91 -5.79 1.42
C ILE A 137 10.09 -7.28 1.16
N MET A 138 9.41 -7.79 0.16
CA MET A 138 9.63 -9.11 -0.42
C MET A 138 10.23 -8.93 -1.81
N ASP A 139 11.40 -9.50 -2.03
CA ASP A 139 12.03 -9.62 -3.34
C ASP A 139 11.61 -10.98 -3.93
N TYR A 140 10.82 -10.97 -5.00
CA TYR A 140 10.36 -12.19 -5.66
C TYR A 140 11.45 -12.87 -6.49
N GLY A 141 12.52 -12.16 -6.86
CA GLY A 141 13.68 -12.73 -7.54
C GLY A 141 14.54 -13.60 -6.61
N THR A 142 14.65 -13.23 -5.34
CA THR A 142 15.43 -13.98 -4.34
C THR A 142 14.58 -14.71 -3.30
N MET A 143 13.27 -14.44 -3.26
CA MET A 143 12.32 -14.89 -2.23
C MET A 143 12.70 -14.47 -0.80
N LEU A 144 13.53 -13.44 -0.67
CA LEU A 144 13.93 -12.89 0.63
C LEU A 144 12.96 -11.83 1.11
N THR A 145 12.80 -11.75 2.43
CA THR A 145 11.96 -10.75 3.09
C THR A 145 12.79 -9.95 4.08
N THR A 146 12.67 -8.63 4.04
CA THR A 146 13.36 -7.70 4.96
C THR A 146 12.37 -6.74 5.58
N SER A 147 12.47 -6.49 6.88
CA SER A 147 11.59 -5.54 7.56
C SER A 147 11.87 -4.11 7.12
N VAL A 148 10.82 -3.29 7.08
CA VAL A 148 10.92 -1.85 6.80
C VAL A 148 10.29 -1.01 7.90
N ALA A 149 10.70 0.26 7.96
CA ALA A 149 10.07 1.23 8.84
C ALA A 149 8.69 1.60 8.29
N PHE A 150 7.73 1.75 9.18
CA PHE A 150 6.36 2.15 8.83
C PHE A 150 5.75 3.05 9.91
N SER A 151 4.67 3.74 9.53
CA SER A 151 3.78 4.42 10.46
C SER A 151 2.33 4.25 10.04
N VAL A 152 1.45 4.17 11.02
CA VAL A 152 -0.01 4.18 10.85
C VAL A 152 -0.55 5.38 11.63
N ASP A 153 -1.33 6.23 10.97
CA ASP A 153 -1.99 7.39 11.56
C ASP A 153 -3.44 7.46 11.05
N GLY A 154 -4.38 6.93 11.83
CA GLY A 154 -5.78 6.81 11.43
C GLY A 154 -5.93 5.98 10.15
N SER A 155 -6.34 6.63 9.07
CA SER A 155 -6.52 6.03 7.74
C SER A 155 -5.25 6.04 6.87
N LYS A 156 -4.14 6.58 7.36
CA LYS A 156 -2.92 6.77 6.57
C LYS A 156 -1.85 5.75 6.94
N VAL A 157 -1.32 5.10 5.92
CA VAL A 157 -0.16 4.23 5.98
C VAL A 157 1.04 4.94 5.36
N GLN A 158 2.22 4.80 5.97
CA GLN A 158 3.49 5.11 5.32
C GLN A 158 4.48 3.97 5.48
N LEU A 159 5.16 3.63 4.39
CA LEU A 159 6.22 2.63 4.30
C LEU A 159 7.51 3.31 3.81
N GLN A 160 8.63 3.08 4.50
CA GLN A 160 9.92 3.65 4.14
C GLN A 160 10.93 2.57 3.79
N PHE A 161 11.49 2.66 2.59
CA PHE A 161 12.49 1.74 2.07
C PHE A 161 13.59 2.50 1.31
N THR A 162 14.72 1.85 1.06
CA THR A 162 15.88 2.50 0.44
C THR A 162 16.04 2.08 -1.01
N SER A 163 16.69 2.91 -1.84
CA SER A 163 17.07 2.46 -3.19
C SER A 163 17.96 1.22 -3.12
N ALA A 164 18.88 1.15 -2.16
CA ALA A 164 19.72 -0.04 -1.95
C ALA A 164 18.92 -1.34 -1.74
N SER A 165 17.74 -1.28 -1.12
CA SER A 165 16.90 -2.47 -0.87
C SER A 165 16.15 -2.99 -2.09
N ILE A 166 15.98 -2.18 -3.13
CA ILE A 166 15.37 -2.57 -4.40
C ILE A 166 16.37 -2.54 -5.57
N GLY A 167 17.67 -2.35 -5.26
CA GLY A 167 18.71 -1.96 -6.21
C GLY A 167 18.57 -0.48 -6.63
N ASP A 168 19.64 0.13 -7.16
CA ASP A 168 19.58 1.49 -7.76
C ASP A 168 18.72 1.55 -9.05
N LEU A 169 17.69 0.71 -9.13
CA LEU A 169 16.70 0.65 -10.17
C LEU A 169 15.86 1.91 -10.07
N ALA A 170 15.97 2.75 -11.10
CA ALA A 170 14.84 3.57 -11.51
C ALA A 170 13.74 2.56 -11.91
N PHE A 171 12.66 2.49 -11.14
CA PHE A 171 11.54 1.62 -11.51
C PHE A 171 10.64 2.33 -12.49
N GLU A 172 10.20 1.60 -13.50
CA GLU A 172 9.32 2.10 -14.57
C GLU A 172 7.85 1.78 -14.29
N TRP A 173 7.58 0.92 -13.30
CA TRP A 173 6.24 0.54 -12.89
C TRP A 173 6.10 0.41 -11.37
N TRP A 174 4.95 0.83 -10.87
CA TRP A 174 4.48 0.53 -9.53
C TRP A 174 2.96 0.42 -9.54
N SER A 175 2.38 -0.34 -8.60
CA SER A 175 0.93 -0.45 -8.44
C SER A 175 0.60 -0.60 -6.95
N PRO A 176 -0.18 0.33 -6.38
CA PRO A 176 -0.71 0.17 -5.04
C PRO A 176 -1.87 -0.83 -5.04
N LEU A 177 -2.01 -1.58 -3.96
CA LEU A 177 -3.06 -2.59 -3.83
C LEU A 177 -3.36 -2.93 -2.36
N VAL A 178 -4.58 -3.41 -2.13
CA VAL A 178 -5.00 -4.06 -0.88
C VAL A 178 -5.28 -5.53 -1.13
N ARG A 179 -4.84 -6.38 -0.20
CA ARG A 179 -5.05 -7.83 -0.24
C ARG A 179 -5.54 -8.36 1.10
N VAL A 180 -6.29 -9.44 1.05
CA VAL A 180 -6.76 -10.15 2.25
C VAL A 180 -6.61 -11.67 2.07
N TRP A 181 -6.43 -12.37 3.20
CA TRP A 181 -6.29 -13.82 3.23
C TRP A 181 -7.25 -14.45 4.22
N TRP A 182 -7.91 -15.53 3.81
CA TRP A 182 -8.68 -16.41 4.70
C TRP A 182 -7.91 -17.67 5.11
N GLY A 183 -6.87 -18.02 4.36
CA GLY A 183 -6.00 -19.15 4.63
C GLY A 183 -4.65 -18.74 5.22
N ILE A 184 -3.79 -19.73 5.46
CA ILE A 184 -2.39 -19.48 5.80
C ILE A 184 -1.67 -18.78 4.64
N LEU A 185 -0.62 -18.01 4.96
CA LEU A 185 0.19 -17.32 3.97
C LEU A 185 0.67 -18.27 2.86
N GLY A 186 0.54 -17.87 1.59
CA GLY A 186 0.92 -18.68 0.44
C GLY A 186 -0.10 -19.74 0.00
N SER A 187 -1.28 -19.79 0.63
CA SER A 187 -2.40 -20.61 0.15
C SER A 187 -3.27 -19.85 -0.87
N ALA A 188 -4.08 -20.58 -1.64
CA ALA A 188 -5.06 -20.05 -2.61
C ALA A 188 -6.20 -19.22 -1.98
N GLY A 189 -6.08 -18.83 -0.71
CA GLY A 189 -7.06 -18.00 0.01
C GLY A 189 -6.77 -16.50 -0.03
N CYS A 190 -5.89 -16.04 -0.93
CA CYS A 190 -5.58 -14.62 -1.14
C CYS A 190 -6.54 -14.00 -2.14
N TRP A 191 -7.10 -12.84 -1.81
CA TRP A 191 -7.85 -12.02 -2.75
C TRP A 191 -7.30 -10.60 -2.78
N PHE A 192 -7.18 -10.06 -3.97
CA PHE A 192 -7.02 -8.63 -4.16
C PHE A 192 -8.38 -7.98 -3.91
N VAL A 193 -8.38 -6.92 -3.12
CA VAL A 193 -9.60 -6.24 -2.70
C VAL A 193 -9.77 -4.97 -3.48
N ASP A 194 -8.68 -4.23 -3.62
CA ASP A 194 -8.69 -2.91 -4.19
C ASP A 194 -7.32 -2.53 -4.78
N ALA A 195 -7.30 -1.60 -5.73
CA ALA A 195 -6.10 -1.04 -6.35
C ALA A 195 -6.41 0.27 -7.07
N VAL A 196 -5.50 1.25 -6.95
CA VAL A 196 -5.69 2.55 -7.60
C VAL A 196 -5.61 2.43 -9.12
N ASN A 197 -6.57 3.07 -9.79
CA ASN A 197 -6.53 3.31 -11.23
C ASN A 197 -5.38 4.26 -11.59
N LEU A 198 -4.16 3.73 -11.75
CA LEU A 198 -3.07 4.51 -12.33
C LEU A 198 -3.37 4.78 -13.81
N GLU A 199 -3.34 6.06 -14.21
CA GLU A 199 -3.59 6.44 -15.60
C GLU A 199 -2.69 5.63 -16.56
N PRO A 200 -3.22 5.20 -17.72
CA PRO A 200 -2.44 4.59 -18.79
C PRO A 200 -1.21 5.41 -19.13
N VAL A 201 -0.03 4.88 -18.82
CA VAL A 201 1.23 5.39 -19.38
C VAL A 201 1.38 4.82 -20.79
N ASP A 202 1.76 5.65 -21.77
CA ASP A 202 1.98 5.20 -23.15
C ASP A 202 2.90 3.97 -23.19
N GLY A 203 2.41 2.86 -23.78
CA GLY A 203 3.12 1.57 -23.85
C GLY A 203 2.60 0.49 -22.91
N TYR A 204 1.68 0.82 -21.99
CA TYR A 204 1.01 -0.17 -21.14
C TYR A 204 -0.17 -0.84 -21.85
N ILE A 205 -0.23 -2.17 -21.78
CA ILE A 205 -1.39 -2.96 -22.21
C ILE A 205 -2.10 -3.44 -20.94
N TYR A 206 -3.23 -2.82 -20.62
CA TYR A 206 -4.19 -3.32 -19.65
C TYR A 206 -4.90 -4.53 -20.27
N ILE A 207 -4.99 -5.65 -19.56
CA ILE A 207 -5.44 -6.92 -20.15
C ILE A 207 -6.76 -7.37 -19.54
N ASP A 208 -7.68 -7.75 -20.43
CA ASP A 208 -8.75 -8.72 -20.21
C ASP A 208 -8.17 -10.09 -19.79
N LEU A 209 -8.35 -10.51 -18.54
CA LEU A 209 -8.03 -11.87 -18.12
C LEU A 209 -9.21 -12.82 -18.40
N PRO A 210 -9.09 -13.81 -19.31
CA PRO A 210 -10.05 -14.90 -19.34
C PRO A 210 -9.84 -15.82 -18.13
N TRP A 211 -10.86 -15.95 -17.27
CA TRP A 211 -10.88 -16.85 -16.11
C TRP A 211 -12.00 -17.91 -16.24
N PRO A 212 -11.82 -19.16 -15.77
CA PRO A 212 -11.17 -20.34 -16.38
C PRO A 212 -12.20 -21.35 -16.97
N PRO A 213 -11.78 -22.46 -17.62
CA PRO A 213 -12.70 -23.43 -18.25
C PRO A 213 -13.55 -24.21 -17.23
N GLN A 214 -14.71 -24.68 -17.72
CA GLN A 214 -15.61 -25.61 -17.05
C GLN A 214 -14.92 -26.87 -16.53
#